data_AF-A0AAV9EGK0-F1
#
_entry.id   AF-A0AAV9EGK0-F1
#
_cell.length_a   1.000
_cell.length_b   1.000
_cell.length_c   1.000
_cell.angle_alpha   90.00
_cell.angle_beta   90.00
_cell.angle_gamma   90.00
#
_symmetry.space_group_name_H-M   'P 1'
#
loop_
_entity.id
_entity.type
_entity.pdbx_description
1 polymer ?
#
loop_
_entity_poly.entity_id
_entity_poly.type
_entity_poly.pdbx_seq_one_letter_code
_entity_poly.pdbx_strand_id
1 'polypeptide(L)' 'MASFYSAYFNDICVGAIACRLEKKEGGLLRVYIMTLGVLAPYRGEGVGLGCACVVYFIAGE' A
#
# COMPACT_ATOMS: atom_id res chain seq x y z
N MET A 1 -0.59 -8.64 12.61
CA MET A 1 -1.68 -8.61 11.62
C MET A 1 -1.07 -8.17 10.29
N ALA A 2 -1.27 -8.90 9.19
CA ALA A 2 -0.94 -8.41 7.86
C ALA A 2 -2.14 -7.63 7.32
N SER A 3 -1.91 -6.44 6.79
CA SER A 3 -2.95 -5.61 6.19
C SER A 3 -2.88 -5.73 4.68
N PHE A 4 -4.01 -6.05 4.04
CA PHE A 4 -4.13 -6.17 2.59
C PHE A 4 -5.03 -5.04 2.08
N TYR A 5 -4.55 -4.28 1.11
CA TYR A 5 -5.29 -3.20 0.48
C TYR A 5 -5.37 -3.46 -1.03
N SER A 6 -6.56 -3.30 -1.61
CA SER A 6 -6.78 -3.45 -3.04
C SER A 6 -7.04 -2.07 -3.65
N ALA A 7 -6.37 -1.78 -4.76
CA ALA A 7 -6.57 -0.58 -5.56
C ALA A 7 -7.64 -0.86 -6.62
N TYR A 8 -8.75 -0.13 -6.54
CA TYR A 8 -9.79 -0.14 -7.56
C TYR A 8 -9.71 1.17 -8.34
N PHE A 9 -9.63 1.06 -9.67
CA PHE A 9 -9.70 2.18 -10.57
C PHE A 9 -10.74 1.88 -11.63
N ASN A 10 -11.77 2.73 -11.72
CA ASN A 10 -12.89 2.56 -12.67
C ASN A 10 -13.54 1.16 -12.54
N ASP A 11 -13.84 0.75 -11.31
CA ASP A 11 -14.44 -0.54 -10.94
C ASP A 11 -13.60 -1.79 -11.28
N ILE A 12 -12.37 -1.62 -11.76
CA ILE A 12 -11.42 -2.69 -12.04
C ILE A 12 -10.34 -2.73 -10.96
N CYS A 13 -10.02 -3.93 -10.47
CA CYS A 13 -8.91 -4.12 -9.56
C CYS A 13 -7.59 -3.96 -10.33
N VAL A 14 -6.94 -2.81 -10.15
CA VAL A 14 -5.72 -2.43 -10.87
C VAL A 14 -4.44 -2.77 -10.09
N GLY A 15 -4.58 -3.13 -8.82
CA GLY A 15 -3.47 -3.59 -7.99
C GLY A 15 -3.89 -4.03 -6.60
N ALA A 16 -2.96 -4.68 -5.90
CA ALA A 16 -3.09 -5.03 -4.51
C ALA A 16 -1.75 -4.82 -3.80
N ILE A 17 -1.80 -4.32 -2.57
CA ILE A 17 -0.66 -4.13 -1.70
C ILE A 17 -0.89 -4.87 -0.39
N ALA A 18 0.01 -5.80 -0.09
CA ALA A 18 0.10 -6.47 1.19
C ALA A 18 1.22 -5.82 1.98
N CYS A 19 0.91 -5.27 3.14
CA CYS A 19 1.90 -4.67 4.01
C CYS A 19 1.70 -5.09 5.47
N ARG A 20 2.82 -5.12 6.20
CA ARG A 20 2.85 -5.45 7.61
C ARG A 20 3.34 -4.22 8.36
N LEU A 21 2.51 -3.74 9.27
CA LEU A 21 2.81 -2.61 10.14
C LEU A 21 3.41 -3.17 11.43
N GLU A 22 4.64 -2.74 11.76
CA GLU A 22 5.27 -3.02 13.05
C GLU A 22 5.54 -1.70 13.77
N LYS A 23 4.83 -1.48 14.87
CA LYS A 23 5.04 -0.34 15.75
C LYS A 23 6.18 -0.70 16.71
N LYS A 24 7.35 -0.10 16.53
CA LYS A 24 8.47 -0.27 17.47
C LYS A 24 8.33 0.68 18.65
N GLU A 25 8.80 0.22 19.80
CA GLU A 25 8.95 1.03 21.01
C GLU A 25 9.90 2.20 20.71
N GLY A 26 9.40 3.44 20.79
CA GLY A 26 10.08 4.64 20.31
C GLY A 26 9.31 5.46 19.25
N GLY A 27 8.07 5.09 18.91
CA GLY A 27 7.21 5.86 18.00
C GLY A 27 7.53 5.69 16.51
N LEU A 28 8.56 4.92 16.18
CA LEU A 28 8.91 4.58 14.81
C LEU A 28 8.04 3.42 14.31
N LEU A 29 7.17 3.73 13.36
CA LEU A 29 6.32 2.76 12.69
C LEU A 29 7.04 2.24 11.45
N ARG A 30 7.35 0.93 11.43
CA ARG A 30 7.99 0.28 10.28
C ARG A 30 6.92 -0.39 9.43
N VAL A 31 6.84 0.03 8.19
CA VAL A 31 5.97 -0.57 7.18
C VAL A 31 6.81 -1.50 6.32
N TYR A 32 6.48 -2.79 6.32
CA TYR A 32 7.07 -3.77 5.42
C TYR A 32 6.08 -4.11 4.32
N ILE A 33 6.38 -3.72 3.08
CA ILE A 33 5.57 -4.10 1.92
C ILE A 33 5.98 -5.52 1.54
N MET A 34 5.09 -6.49 1.77
CA MET A 34 5.33 -7.89 1.44
C MET A 34 5.09 -8.16 -0.04
N THR A 35 3.99 -7.64 -0.57
CA THR A 35 3.60 -7.82 -1.98
C THR A 35 3.08 -6.51 -2.51
N LEU A 36 3.67 -6.02 -3.59
CA LEU A 36 3.17 -4.89 -4.36
C LEU A 36 2.86 -5.40 -5.77
N GLY A 37 1.57 -5.63 -6.05
CA GLY A 37 1.09 -5.99 -7.38
C GLY A 37 0.38 -4.80 -8.00
N VAL A 38 0.89 -4.28 -9.12
CA VAL A 38 0.21 -3.29 -9.95
C VAL A 38 0.26 -3.77 -11.40
N LEU A 39 -0.85 -3.61 -12.12
CA LEU A 39 -0.88 -3.93 -13.55
C LEU A 39 0.16 -3.08 -14.29
N ALA A 40 1.03 -3.73 -15.07
CA ALA A 40 2.05 -3.09 -15.90
C ALA A 40 1.58 -1.87 -16.72
N PRO A 41 0.37 -1.87 -17.33
CA PRO A 41 -0.12 -0.69 -18.07
C PRO A 41 -0.44 0.54 -17.19
N TYR A 42 -0.60 0.39 -15.87
CA TYR A 42 -0.88 1.49 -14.94
C TYR A 42 0.37 2.03 -14.23
N ARG A 43 1.58 1.58 -14.60
CA ARG A 43 2.85 2.07 -14.01
C ARG A 43 3.10 3.58 -14.20
N GLY A 44 2.37 4.25 -15.10
CA GLY A 44 2.51 5.68 -15.39
C GLY A 44 1.44 6.60 -14.80
N GLU A 45 0.31 6.06 -14.33
CA GLU A 45 -0.88 6.84 -13.93
C GLU A 45 -0.93 7.14 -12.41
N GLY A 46 0.15 6.92 -11.66
CA GLY A 46 0.20 7.20 -10.22
C GLY A 46 -0.61 6.24 -9.33
N VAL A 47 -1.17 5.16 -9.89
CA VAL A 47 -1.95 4.14 -9.14
C VAL A 47 -1.13 3.50 -8.01
N GLY A 48 0.15 3.23 -8.25
CA GLY A 48 1.06 2.73 -7.21
C GLY A 48 1.33 3.76 -6.10
N LEU A 49 1.33 5.06 -6.44
CA LEU A 49 1.50 6.15 -5.49
C LEU A 49 0.25 6.31 -4.62
N GLY A 50 -0.95 6.15 -5.18
CA GLY A 50 -2.20 6.19 -4.42
C GLY A 50 -2.26 5.10 -3.35
N CYS A 51 -1.90 3.87 -3.70
CA CYS A 51 -1.85 2.76 -2.74
C CYS A 51 -0.76 2.94 -1.69
N ALA A 52 0.44 3.39 -2.09
CA ALA A 52 1.52 3.65 -1.14
C ALA A 52 1.16 4.80 -0.20
N CYS A 53 0.60 5.90 -0.71
CA CYS A 53 0.16 7.06 0.08
C CYS A 53 -0.82 6.65 1.18
N VAL A 54 -1.80 5.79 0.88
CA VAL A 54 -2.70 5.22 1.89
C VAL A 54 -1.93 4.51 2.99
N VAL A 55 -0.94 3.69 2.64
CA VAL A 55 -0.13 2.98 3.64
C VAL A 55 0.74 3.93 4.46
N TYR A 56 1.33 4.95 3.83
CA TYR A 56 2.09 6.00 4.54
C TYR A 56 1.19 6.83 5.47
N PHE A 57 -0.05 7.13 5.05
CA PHE A 57 -1.02 7.86 5.86
C PHE A 57 -1.45 7.04 7.08
N ILE A 58 -1.75 5.74 6.90
CA ILE A 58 -2.10 4.83 7.99
C ILE A 58 -0.90 4.55 8.91
N ALA A 59 0.33 4.66 8.40
CA ALA A 59 1.54 4.56 9.23
C ALA A 59 1.87 5.86 9.99
N GLY A 60 1.29 6.99 9.59
CA GLY A 60 1.46 8.29 10.22
C GLY A 60 0.43 8.61 11.31
N GLU A 61 -0.74 7.96 11.28
CA GLU A 61 -1.74 7.94 12.37
C GLU A 61 -1.40 6.86 13.43
#